data_AF-A0A2D5ATC9-F1
#
_entry.id   AF-A0A2D5ATC9-F1
#
_cell.length_a   1.000
_cell.length_b   1.000
_cell.length_c   1.000
_cell.angle_alpha   90.00
_cell.angle_beta   90.00
_cell.angle_gamma   90.00
#
_symmetry.space_group_name_H-M   'P 1'
#
loop_
_entity.id
_entity.type
_entity.pdbx_description
1 polymer ?
#
loop_
_entity_poly.entity_id
_entity_poly.type
_entity_poly.pdbx_seq_one_letter_code
_entity_poly.pdbx_strand_id
1 'polypeptide(L)'
;MSSEYEDKPFSDSHLDSPEYRRRLMRKLNTLIAVLEAACVKVNRSLSGPKADVERLQRIHKNLRDTLQVCMRARKALERSERLPKNLPSKPGETSFEPQPGKAPKDGSKVEMSSPEELAKFAQLGPIESKDIRSCNIDNLCRQLLDL
;
A
#
# COMPACT_ATOMS: atom_id res chain seq x y z
N MET A 1 -24.34 -7.09 29.56
CA MET A 1 -23.51 -5.98 29.04
C MET A 1 -23.64 -5.97 27.53
N SER A 2 -24.32 -4.94 27.03
CA SER A 2 -25.06 -4.93 25.77
C SER A 2 -24.17 -5.03 24.52
N SER A 3 -24.46 -6.04 23.70
CA SER A 3 -23.89 -6.24 22.37
C SER A 3 -24.81 -5.57 21.32
N GLU A 4 -24.86 -4.23 21.34
CA GLU A 4 -25.59 -3.42 20.35
C GLU A 4 -24.62 -2.60 19.51
N TYR A 5 -23.78 -3.29 18.74
CA TYR A 5 -23.14 -2.67 17.57
C TYR A 5 -23.68 -3.38 16.33
N GLU A 6 -25.00 -3.30 16.17
CA GLU A 6 -25.69 -3.58 14.92
C GLU A 6 -25.16 -2.64 13.83
N ASP A 7 -24.62 -3.25 12.78
CA ASP A 7 -25.08 -3.07 11.40
C ASP A 7 -25.33 -1.63 10.89
N LYS A 8 -24.52 -0.66 11.34
CA LYS A 8 -24.43 0.61 10.61
C LYS A 8 -23.74 0.35 9.27
N PRO A 9 -24.31 0.81 8.14
CA PRO A 9 -23.68 0.66 6.83
C PRO A 9 -22.27 1.24 6.89
N PHE A 10 -21.31 0.50 6.33
CA PHE A 10 -19.92 0.91 6.28
C PHE A 10 -19.81 2.28 5.60
N SER A 11 -19.25 3.26 6.32
CA SER A 11 -18.84 4.55 5.76
C SER A 11 -17.33 4.68 5.89
N ASP A 12 -16.66 5.22 4.87
CA ASP A 12 -15.20 5.43 4.88
C ASP A 12 -14.73 6.27 6.08
N SER A 13 -15.58 7.16 6.58
CA SER A 13 -15.32 7.97 7.78
C SER A 13 -15.21 7.15 9.08
N HIS A 14 -15.67 5.89 9.12
CA HIS A 14 -15.43 5.00 10.26
C HIS A 14 -13.97 4.54 10.36
N LEU A 15 -13.23 4.56 9.25
CA LEU A 15 -11.80 4.22 9.24
C LEU A 15 -10.94 5.29 9.90
N ASP A 16 -11.46 6.50 10.16
CA ASP A 16 -10.75 7.59 10.85
C ASP A 16 -10.65 7.37 12.36
N SER A 17 -11.53 6.55 12.94
CA SER A 17 -11.46 6.19 14.35
C SER A 17 -10.32 5.18 14.59
N PRO A 18 -9.32 5.52 15.44
CA PRO A 18 -8.21 4.61 15.72
C PRO A 18 -8.67 3.34 16.44
N GLU A 19 -9.74 3.41 17.23
CA GLU A 19 -10.29 2.26 17.95
C GLU A 19 -10.98 1.26 17.01
N TYR A 20 -11.79 1.77 16.08
CA TYR A 20 -12.44 0.95 15.06
C TYR A 20 -11.39 0.25 14.19
N ARG A 21 -10.35 0.98 13.78
CA ARG A 21 -9.22 0.45 13.00
C ARG A 21 -8.49 -0.67 13.73
N ARG A 22 -8.14 -0.49 15.01
CA ARG A 22 -7.51 -1.54 15.82
C ARG A 22 -8.41 -2.77 15.98
N ARG A 23 -9.74 -2.59 16.10
CA ARG A 23 -10.68 -3.70 16.17
C ARG A 23 -10.76 -4.45 14.84
N LEU A 24 -10.79 -3.72 13.73
CA LEU A 24 -10.79 -4.29 12.38
C LEU A 24 -9.49 -5.05 12.10
N MET A 25 -8.35 -4.47 12.45
CA MET A 25 -7.03 -5.09 12.31
C MET A 25 -6.94 -6.41 13.09
N ARG A 26 -7.45 -6.44 14.34
CA ARG A 26 -7.53 -7.68 15.13
C ARG A 26 -8.39 -8.75 14.45
N LYS A 27 -9.60 -8.38 14.00
CA LYS A 27 -10.50 -9.30 13.28
C LYS A 27 -9.81 -9.85 12.02
N LEU A 28 -9.13 -8.99 11.28
CA LEU A 28 -8.44 -9.33 10.05
C LEU A 28 -7.24 -10.27 10.29
N ASN A 29 -6.46 -10.03 11.34
CA ASN A 29 -5.36 -10.90 11.74
C ASN A 29 -5.85 -12.28 12.18
N THR A 30 -6.94 -12.36 12.97
CA THR A 30 -7.55 -13.65 13.34
C THR A 30 -8.04 -14.40 12.10
N LEU A 31 -8.68 -13.70 11.15
CA LEU A 31 -9.17 -14.31 9.92
C LEU A 31 -8.01 -14.85 9.05
N ILE A 32 -6.93 -14.10 8.90
CA ILE A 32 -5.71 -14.54 8.20
C ILE A 32 -5.18 -15.83 8.82
N ALA A 33 -5.02 -15.88 10.15
CA ALA A 33 -4.49 -17.05 10.85
C ALA A 33 -5.37 -18.30 10.63
N VAL A 34 -6.70 -18.14 10.65
CA VAL A 34 -7.63 -19.25 10.38
C VAL A 34 -7.55 -19.72 8.92
N LEU A 35 -7.45 -18.80 7.96
CA LEU A 35 -7.31 -19.13 6.55
C LEU A 35 -5.98 -19.85 6.26
N GLU A 36 -4.89 -19.42 6.88
CA GLU A 36 -3.58 -20.10 6.79
C GLU A 36 -3.65 -21.53 7.34
N ALA A 37 -4.24 -21.72 8.53
CA ALA A 37 -4.46 -23.03 9.10
C ALA A 37 -5.35 -23.93 8.22
N ALA A 38 -6.38 -23.35 7.61
CA ALA A 38 -7.26 -24.05 6.67
C ALA A 38 -6.51 -24.48 5.40
N CYS A 39 -5.67 -23.62 4.82
CA CYS A 39 -4.81 -23.97 3.68
C CYS A 39 -3.87 -25.13 4.00
N VAL A 40 -3.20 -25.09 5.17
CA VAL A 40 -2.34 -26.19 5.63
C VAL A 40 -3.14 -27.49 5.79
N LYS A 41 -4.34 -27.42 6.37
CA LYS A 41 -5.22 -28.57 6.54
C LYS A 41 -5.64 -29.18 5.20
N VAL A 42 -6.02 -28.35 4.22
CA VAL A 42 -6.40 -28.81 2.88
C VAL A 42 -5.22 -29.46 2.15
N ASN A 43 -4.02 -28.90 2.28
CA ASN A 43 -2.80 -29.50 1.72
C ASN A 43 -2.51 -30.87 2.33
N ARG A 44 -2.67 -31.03 3.64
CA ARG A 44 -2.57 -32.36 4.29
C ARG A 44 -3.63 -33.33 3.79
N SER A 45 -4.87 -32.87 3.62
CA SER A 45 -5.96 -33.69 3.07
C SER A 45 -5.71 -34.11 1.62
N LEU A 46 -5.04 -33.27 0.81
CA LEU A 46 -4.64 -33.59 -0.57
C LEU A 46 -3.59 -34.71 -0.63
N SER A 47 -2.71 -34.80 0.38
CA SER A 47 -1.70 -35.86 0.48
C SER A 47 -2.24 -37.18 1.04
N GLY A 48 -3.50 -37.22 1.48
CA GLY A 48 -4.10 -38.40 2.10
C GLY A 48 -4.59 -39.44 1.07
N PRO A 49 -4.64 -40.73 1.44
CA PRO A 49 -5.24 -41.76 0.59
C PRO A 49 -6.77 -41.53 0.46
N LYS A 50 -7.30 -41.62 -0.77
CA LYS A 50 -8.70 -41.31 -1.14
C LYS A 50 -9.09 -39.82 -1.10
N ALA A 51 -8.14 -38.91 -1.29
CA ALA A 51 -8.44 -37.49 -1.42
C ALA A 51 -9.33 -37.20 -2.64
N ASP A 52 -10.42 -36.46 -2.43
CA ASP A 52 -11.20 -35.84 -3.52
C ASP A 52 -10.41 -34.63 -4.03
N VAL A 53 -9.46 -34.91 -4.92
CA VAL A 53 -8.44 -33.96 -5.39
C VAL A 53 -9.08 -32.73 -6.03
N GLU A 54 -10.09 -32.92 -6.88
CA GLU A 54 -10.72 -31.82 -7.62
C GLU A 54 -11.46 -30.85 -6.66
N ARG A 55 -12.23 -31.39 -5.70
CA ARG A 55 -12.90 -30.56 -4.70
C ARG A 55 -11.89 -29.86 -3.79
N LEU A 56 -10.86 -30.57 -3.33
CA LEU A 56 -9.84 -30.00 -2.43
C LEU A 56 -9.00 -28.93 -3.13
N GLN A 57 -8.67 -29.09 -4.41
CA GLN A 57 -7.97 -28.06 -5.19
C GLN A 57 -8.82 -26.80 -5.35
N ARG A 58 -10.13 -26.94 -5.65
CA ARG A 58 -11.06 -25.79 -5.69
C ARG A 58 -11.14 -25.07 -4.35
N ILE A 59 -11.29 -25.82 -3.26
CA ILE A 59 -11.31 -25.26 -1.90
C ILE A 59 -9.99 -24.54 -1.61
N HIS A 60 -8.85 -25.17 -1.90
CA HIS A 60 -7.53 -24.57 -1.68
C HIS A 60 -7.36 -23.26 -2.46
N LYS A 61 -7.79 -23.22 -3.73
CA LYS A 61 -7.76 -22.00 -4.54
C LYS A 61 -8.60 -20.89 -3.90
N ASN A 62 -9.85 -21.16 -3.54
CA ASN A 62 -10.73 -20.17 -2.91
C ASN A 62 -10.18 -19.64 -1.58
N LEU A 63 -9.60 -20.53 -0.75
CA LEU A 63 -8.96 -20.12 0.51
C LEU A 63 -7.74 -19.24 0.25
N ARG A 64 -6.91 -19.57 -0.75
CA ARG A 64 -5.73 -18.79 -1.13
C ARG A 64 -6.10 -17.42 -1.69
N ASP A 65 -7.12 -17.35 -2.55
CA ASP A 65 -7.61 -16.10 -3.13
C ASP A 65 -8.17 -15.18 -2.03
N THR A 66 -8.97 -15.74 -1.10
CA THR A 66 -9.50 -15.01 0.06
C THR A 66 -8.37 -14.52 0.98
N LEU A 67 -7.38 -15.37 1.25
CA LEU A 67 -6.20 -15.01 2.04
C LEU A 67 -5.42 -13.85 1.41
N GLN A 68 -5.25 -13.86 0.09
CA GLN A 68 -4.60 -12.74 -0.62
C GLN A 68 -5.36 -11.43 -0.45
N VAL A 69 -6.70 -11.46 -0.55
CA VAL A 69 -7.53 -10.26 -0.33
C VAL A 69 -7.38 -9.76 1.10
N CYS A 70 -7.44 -10.64 2.10
CA CYS A 70 -7.23 -10.26 3.50
C CYS A 70 -5.84 -9.64 3.72
N MET A 71 -4.79 -10.22 3.14
CA MET A 71 -3.43 -9.69 3.26
C MET A 71 -3.27 -8.31 2.60
N ARG A 72 -3.94 -8.07 1.46
CA ARG A 72 -3.97 -6.75 0.82
C ARG A 72 -4.72 -5.73 1.67
N ALA A 73 -5.87 -6.11 2.22
CA ALA A 73 -6.64 -5.27 3.14
C ALA A 73 -5.83 -4.93 4.40
N ARG A 74 -5.03 -5.86 4.92
CA ARG A 74 -4.10 -5.62 6.02
C ARG A 74 -3.12 -4.50 5.70
N LYS A 75 -2.43 -4.63 4.57
CA LYS A 75 -1.43 -3.64 4.11
C LYS A 75 -2.06 -2.26 3.87
N ALA A 76 -3.27 -2.23 3.30
CA ALA A 76 -3.99 -0.97 3.11
C ALA A 76 -4.29 -0.30 4.45
N LEU A 77 -4.75 -1.06 5.44
CA LEU A 77 -5.07 -0.55 6.78
C LEU A 77 -3.82 -0.07 7.54
N GLU A 78 -2.69 -0.80 7.43
CA GLU A 78 -1.39 -0.40 7.98
C GLU A 78 -0.85 0.86 7.30
N ARG A 79 -1.00 1.00 5.98
CA ARG A 79 -0.59 2.19 5.23
C ARG A 79 -1.40 3.42 5.68
N SER A 80 -2.71 3.27 5.87
CA SER A 80 -3.57 4.33 6.41
C SER A 80 -3.22 4.72 7.87
N GLU A 81 -2.58 3.83 8.64
CA GLU A 81 -2.05 4.17 9.96
C GLU A 81 -0.75 4.99 9.89
N ARG A 82 0.09 4.74 8.87
CA ARG A 82 1.39 5.41 8.69
C ARG A 82 1.30 6.76 7.99
N LEU A 83 0.24 7.04 7.22
CA LEU A 83 0.07 8.35 6.60
C LEU A 83 -0.28 9.41 7.66
N PRO A 84 0.48 10.51 7.77
CA PRO A 84 0.08 11.65 8.58
C PRO A 84 -1.27 12.19 8.10
N LYS A 85 -2.17 12.51 9.04
CA LYS A 85 -3.54 12.99 8.78
C LYS A 85 -3.64 14.25 7.90
N ASN A 86 -2.52 14.90 7.59
CA ASN A 86 -2.43 16.14 6.83
C ASN A 86 -2.03 15.93 5.36
N LEU A 87 -1.97 14.70 4.86
CA LEU A 87 -1.67 14.46 3.45
C LEU A 87 -2.96 14.49 2.63
N PRO A 88 -3.09 15.35 1.60
CA PRO A 88 -4.29 15.38 0.77
C PRO A 88 -4.54 14.00 0.14
N SER A 89 -5.78 13.51 0.29
CA SER A 89 -6.20 12.14 -0.07
C SER A 89 -6.16 11.81 -1.58
N LYS A 90 -5.66 12.72 -2.43
CA LYS A 90 -5.56 12.51 -3.88
C LYS A 90 -4.13 12.80 -4.34
N PRO A 91 -3.39 11.81 -4.88
CA PRO A 91 -2.17 12.09 -5.62
C PRO A 91 -2.55 12.76 -6.94
N GLY A 92 -2.61 14.10 -6.96
CA GLY A 92 -2.94 14.89 -8.15
C GLY A 92 -3.65 16.22 -7.90
N GLU A 93 -4.14 16.48 -6.68
CA GLU A 93 -4.86 17.74 -6.37
C GLU A 93 -3.96 18.80 -5.71
N THR A 94 -2.64 18.67 -5.89
CA THR A 94 -1.75 19.82 -5.77
C THR A 94 -1.82 20.56 -7.10
N SER A 95 -2.73 21.52 -7.22
CA SER A 95 -2.50 22.65 -8.12
C SER A 95 -1.22 23.34 -7.65
N PHE A 96 -0.08 22.85 -8.11
CA PHE A 96 1.12 23.66 -8.19
C PHE A 96 0.86 24.65 -9.32
N GLU A 97 0.16 25.75 -9.01
CA GLU A 97 0.41 26.96 -9.79
C GLU A 97 1.90 27.28 -9.56
N PRO A 98 2.73 27.22 -10.61
CA PRO A 98 4.13 27.58 -10.46
C PRO A 98 4.17 29.09 -10.25
N GLN A 99 4.23 29.54 -8.98
CA GLN A 99 4.62 30.91 -8.70
C GLN A 99 6.12 31.04 -9.04
N PRO A 100 6.50 31.87 -10.03
CA PRO A 100 7.91 32.07 -10.35
C PRO A 100 8.61 32.68 -9.13
N GLY A 101 9.67 32.02 -8.65
CA GLY A 101 10.58 32.58 -7.64
C GLY A 101 10.50 32.00 -6.22
N LYS A 102 9.68 30.97 -5.94
CA LYS A 102 9.73 30.29 -4.64
C LYS A 102 10.65 29.08 -4.68
N ALA A 103 11.76 29.17 -3.94
CA ALA A 103 12.65 28.06 -3.65
C ALA A 103 11.86 26.86 -3.08
N PRO A 104 12.28 25.62 -3.36
CA PRO A 104 11.59 24.41 -2.89
C PRO A 104 11.46 24.43 -1.36
N LYS A 105 10.27 24.10 -0.86
CA LYS A 105 9.97 24.03 0.58
C LYS A 105 10.86 22.97 1.26
N ASP A 106 11.14 23.20 2.55
CA ASP A 106 12.07 22.47 3.42
C ASP A 106 11.99 20.94 3.40
N GLY A 107 10.89 20.33 2.93
CA GLY A 107 10.77 18.87 2.81
C GLY A 107 11.82 18.22 1.90
N SER A 108 12.31 18.95 0.89
CA SER A 108 13.39 18.49 0.01
C SER A 108 14.76 18.33 0.71
N LYS A 109 14.96 18.99 1.86
CA LYS A 109 16.19 18.89 2.65
C LYS A 109 16.18 17.67 3.58
N VAL A 110 15.00 17.15 3.91
CA VAL A 110 14.82 16.03 4.87
C VAL A 110 15.19 14.68 4.24
N GLU A 111 15.20 14.58 2.91
CA GLU A 111 15.50 13.34 2.18
C GLU A 111 16.97 13.21 1.73
N MET A 112 17.81 14.24 1.95
CA MET A 112 19.23 14.20 1.59
C MET A 112 20.02 13.43 2.64
N SER A 113 20.84 12.46 2.22
CA SER A 113 21.65 11.65 3.13
C SER A 113 22.95 12.36 3.54
N SER A 114 23.38 13.39 2.79
CA SER A 114 24.61 14.16 3.04
C SER A 114 24.47 15.66 2.69
N PRO A 115 25.18 16.57 3.42
CA PRO A 115 25.22 18.00 3.08
C PRO A 115 25.82 18.29 1.69
N GLU A 116 26.69 17.42 1.17
CA GLU A 116 27.24 17.56 -0.19
C GLU A 116 26.18 17.32 -1.26
N GLU A 117 25.27 16.38 -1.03
CA GLU A 117 24.13 16.14 -1.94
C GLU A 117 23.24 17.38 -1.99
N LEU A 118 22.95 17.98 -0.83
CA LEU A 118 22.14 19.19 -0.76
C LEU A 118 22.72 20.33 -1.60
N ALA A 119 24.05 20.52 -1.58
CA ALA A 119 24.72 21.53 -2.40
C ALA A 119 24.61 21.23 -3.91
N LYS A 120 24.73 19.96 -4.32
CA LYS A 120 24.56 19.55 -5.72
C LYS A 120 23.13 19.78 -6.21
N PHE A 121 22.13 19.36 -5.44
CA PHE A 121 20.72 19.56 -5.80
C PHE A 121 20.30 21.03 -5.81
N ALA A 122 20.90 21.87 -4.94
CA ALA A 122 20.67 23.31 -4.97
C ALA A 122 21.12 23.95 -6.30
N GLN A 123 22.14 23.39 -6.96
CA GLN A 123 22.65 23.89 -8.25
C GLN A 123 21.79 23.44 -9.44
N LEU A 124 21.06 22.32 -9.34
CA LEU A 124 20.28 21.76 -10.44
C LEU A 124 18.96 22.51 -10.70
N GLY A 125 18.45 23.25 -9.70
CA GLY A 125 17.23 24.03 -9.84
C GLY A 125 15.96 23.18 -10.02
N PRO A 126 14.79 23.83 -10.22
CA PRO A 126 13.53 23.12 -10.45
C PRO A 126 13.50 22.46 -11.84
N ILE A 127 12.93 21.25 -11.92
CA ILE A 127 12.71 20.55 -13.20
C ILE A 127 11.61 21.28 -13.98
N GLU A 128 11.93 21.76 -15.17
CA GLU A 128 10.97 22.43 -16.04
C GLU A 128 10.28 21.44 -16.99
N SER A 129 9.08 21.81 -17.47
CA SER A 129 8.34 20.95 -18.43
C SER A 129 9.08 20.69 -19.73
N LYS A 130 10.05 21.56 -20.10
CA LYS A 130 10.92 21.35 -21.26
C LYS A 130 11.87 20.17 -21.04
N ASP A 131 12.41 20.01 -19.83
CA ASP A 131 13.39 18.98 -19.49
C ASP A 131 12.75 17.59 -19.57
N ILE A 132 11.50 17.48 -19.12
CA ILE A 132 10.69 16.26 -19.22
C ILE A 132 10.45 15.89 -20.69
N ARG A 133 10.07 16.87 -21.52
CA ARG A 133 9.75 16.65 -22.94
C ARG A 133 10.97 16.33 -23.78
N SER A 134 12.14 16.86 -23.42
CA SER A 134 13.40 16.56 -24.10
C SER A 134 14.04 15.24 -23.63
N CYS A 135 13.53 14.63 -22.55
CA CYS A 135 14.09 13.40 -22.02
C CYS A 135 13.77 12.22 -22.93
N ASN A 136 14.81 11.58 -23.47
CA ASN A 136 14.66 10.37 -24.27
C ASN A 136 14.56 9.15 -23.34
N ILE A 137 13.32 8.79 -23.01
CA ILE A 137 13.01 7.69 -22.08
C ILE A 137 13.54 6.35 -22.61
N ASP A 138 13.50 6.11 -23.92
CA ASP A 138 13.99 4.85 -24.50
C ASP A 138 15.49 4.67 -24.31
N ASN A 139 16.27 5.75 -24.44
CA ASN A 139 17.71 5.72 -24.17
C ASN A 139 18.00 5.50 -22.68
N LEU A 140 17.25 6.17 -21.81
CA LEU A 140 17.37 6.00 -20.36
C LEU A 140 17.08 4.55 -19.93
N CYS A 141 16.04 3.93 -20.49
CA CYS A 141 15.71 2.54 -20.24
C CYS A 141 16.83 1.58 -20.65
N ARG A 142 17.51 1.85 -21.78
CA ARG A 142 18.65 1.04 -22.22
C ARG A 142 19.83 1.16 -21.26
N GLN A 143 20.18 2.39 -20.88
CA GLN A 143 21.29 2.63 -19.94
C GLN A 143 21.08 1.98 -18.57
N LEU A 144 19.83 1.90 -18.10
CA LEU A 144 19.51 1.25 -16.81
C LEU A 144 19.43 -0.27 -16.89
N LEU A 145 19.21 -0.84 -18.08
CA LEU A 145 19.21 -2.30 -18.29
C LEU A 145 20.61 -2.83 -18.63
N ASP A 146 21.51 -1.98 -19.12
CA ASP A 146 22.92 -2.29 -19.41
C ASP A 146 23.86 -2.07 -18.20
N LEU A 147 23.31 -1.74 -17.02
CA LEU A 147 23.97 -1.70 -15.71
C LEU A 147 23.60 -2.92 -14.86
#